data_AF-A0A2A4V1B9-F1
#
_entry.id   AF-A0A2A4V1B9-F1
#
_cell.length_a   1.000
_cell.length_b   1.000
_cell.length_c   1.000
_cell.angle_alpha   90.00
_cell.angle_beta   90.00
_cell.angle_gamma   90.00
#
_symmetry.space_group_name_H-M   'P 1'
#
loop_
_entity.id
_entity.type
_entity.pdbx_description
1 polymer ?
#
loop_
_entity_poly.entity_id
_entity_poly.type
_entity_poly.pdbx_seq_one_letter_code
_entity_poly.pdbx_strand_id
1 'polypeptide(L)'
;MGPFAFNPDDASDFNRLKQDTLIWPKIRSHFQLDLNQSNSKIRAQRNWYLRHPKYLARVIHRATPYLYYISEEIKKRNMPMELALLPIVESAFDPFAYSHSRASGIWQFIPSTGKAYGLKQNWWYDGRRDVVASTEGAIKYLKYLHKF
;
A
#
# COMPACT_ATOMS: atom_id res chain seq x y z
N MET A 1 37.50 3.32 10.34
CA MET A 1 36.85 4.62 10.59
C MET A 1 35.89 4.88 9.45
N GLY A 2 34.59 4.70 9.66
CA GLY A 2 33.56 4.87 8.61
C GLY A 2 32.96 6.28 8.65
N PRO A 3 32.55 6.87 7.51
CA PRO A 3 32.26 8.30 7.39
C PRO A 3 30.83 8.72 7.81
N PHE A 4 30.20 8.03 8.76
CA PHE A 4 28.80 8.29 9.13
C PHE A 4 28.57 8.17 10.65
N ALA A 5 29.16 9.06 11.44
CA ALA A 5 28.77 9.24 12.83
C ALA A 5 27.67 10.31 12.90
N PHE A 6 26.49 9.94 13.41
CA PHE A 6 25.37 10.87 13.62
C PHE A 6 25.79 12.03 14.52
N ASN A 7 25.58 13.27 14.06
CA ASN A 7 25.79 14.47 14.85
C ASN A 7 24.45 15.06 15.34
N PRO A 8 24.14 14.99 16.65
CA PRO A 8 22.88 15.46 17.22
C PRO A 8 22.77 16.99 17.32
N ASP A 9 23.72 17.76 16.80
CA ASP A 9 23.64 19.22 16.69
C ASP A 9 23.56 19.70 15.22
N ASP A 10 23.65 18.78 14.25
CA ASP A 10 23.56 19.09 12.83
C ASP A 10 22.11 18.94 12.32
N ALA A 11 21.49 20.08 11.98
CA ALA A 11 20.15 20.12 11.42
C ALA A 11 20.02 19.32 10.10
N SER A 12 21.11 19.11 9.36
CA SER A 12 21.11 18.29 8.14
C SER A 12 21.01 16.79 8.44
N ASP A 13 21.60 16.32 9.53
CA ASP A 13 21.47 14.93 10.00
C ASP A 13 20.07 14.66 10.53
N PHE A 14 19.45 15.59 11.28
CA PHE A 14 18.05 15.45 11.66
C PHE A 14 17.10 15.51 10.46
N ASN A 15 17.37 16.37 9.47
CA ASN A 15 16.56 16.44 8.26
C ASN A 15 16.73 15.18 7.40
N ARG A 16 17.93 14.58 7.38
CA ARG A 16 18.21 13.30 6.74
C ARG A 16 17.50 12.15 7.48
N LEU A 17 17.60 12.08 8.81
CA LEU A 17 16.84 11.10 9.60
C LEU A 17 15.34 11.26 9.43
N LYS A 18 14.81 12.50 9.37
CA LYS A 18 13.42 12.78 9.02
C LYS A 18 13.09 12.28 7.61
N GLN A 19 13.89 12.61 6.61
CA GLN A 19 13.67 12.14 5.23
C GLN A 19 13.73 10.62 5.10
N ASP A 20 14.65 9.96 5.80
CA ASP A 20 14.78 8.50 5.86
C ASP A 20 13.63 7.84 6.63
N THR A 21 12.97 8.55 7.54
CA THR A 21 11.71 8.11 8.18
C THR A 21 10.45 8.46 7.40
N LEU A 22 10.51 9.38 6.43
CA LEU A 22 9.34 9.76 5.64
C LEU A 22 9.01 8.66 4.62
N ILE A 23 7.83 8.06 4.80
CA ILE A 23 7.37 6.96 3.96
C ILE A 23 7.08 7.36 2.51
N TRP A 24 6.62 8.59 2.27
CA TRP A 24 6.19 9.03 0.94
C TRP A 24 7.33 9.17 -0.07
N PRO A 25 8.46 9.85 0.24
CA PRO A 25 9.64 9.86 -0.63
C PRO A 25 10.14 8.45 -0.92
N LYS A 26 10.19 7.57 0.09
CA LYS A 26 10.64 6.18 -0.04
C LYS A 26 9.76 5.35 -0.99
N ILE A 27 8.45 5.50 -0.89
CA ILE A 27 7.52 4.85 -1.83
C ILE A 27 7.72 5.42 -3.24
N ARG A 28 7.79 6.74 -3.38
CA ARG A 28 7.90 7.41 -4.69
C ARG A 28 9.22 7.13 -5.42
N SER A 29 10.34 6.95 -4.70
CA SER A 29 11.66 6.73 -5.31
C SER A 29 11.80 5.39 -6.04
N HIS A 30 10.88 4.45 -5.80
CA HIS A 30 10.90 3.11 -6.39
C HIS A 30 9.62 2.82 -7.21
N PHE A 31 8.99 3.86 -7.74
CA PHE A 31 7.91 3.71 -8.71
C PHE A 31 8.45 3.20 -10.05
N GLN A 32 7.69 2.31 -10.70
CA GLN A 32 7.99 1.82 -12.04
C GLN A 32 6.99 2.31 -13.09
N LEU A 33 5.81 2.80 -12.67
CA LEU A 33 4.82 3.43 -13.54
C LEU A 33 5.35 4.71 -14.19
N ASP A 34 5.14 4.84 -15.49
CA ASP A 34 5.31 6.11 -16.20
C ASP A 34 4.20 7.10 -15.81
N LEU A 35 4.57 8.15 -15.08
CA LEU A 35 3.68 9.21 -14.63
C LEU A 35 3.44 10.31 -15.68
N ASN A 36 4.18 10.30 -16.79
CA ASN A 36 4.07 11.29 -17.86
C ASN A 36 3.00 10.94 -18.90
N GLN A 37 2.23 9.89 -18.66
CA GLN A 37 1.16 9.46 -19.56
C GLN A 37 0.01 10.47 -19.64
N SER A 38 -0.36 10.84 -20.86
CA SER A 38 -1.56 11.64 -21.12
C SER A 38 -2.78 10.73 -21.26
N ASN A 39 -3.50 10.52 -20.15
CA ASN A 39 -4.73 9.74 -20.13
C ASN A 39 -5.87 10.52 -19.45
N SER A 40 -6.99 10.67 -20.15
CA SER A 40 -8.16 11.40 -19.65
C SER A 40 -8.77 10.78 -18.39
N LYS A 41 -8.78 9.44 -18.26
CA LYS A 41 -9.27 8.72 -17.08
C LYS A 41 -8.38 8.98 -15.87
N ILE A 42 -7.05 8.94 -16.04
CA ILE A 42 -6.09 9.27 -14.97
C ILE A 42 -6.28 10.72 -14.51
N ARG A 43 -6.42 11.66 -15.45
CA ARG A 43 -6.67 13.07 -15.12
C ARG A 43 -8.00 13.27 -14.38
N ALA A 44 -9.07 12.61 -14.81
CA ALA A 44 -10.36 12.67 -14.15
C ALA A 44 -10.28 12.16 -12.70
N GLN A 45 -9.64 11.00 -12.47
CA GLN A 45 -9.49 10.43 -11.14
C GLN A 45 -8.63 11.30 -10.22
N ARG A 46 -7.50 11.82 -10.72
CA ARG A 46 -6.68 12.80 -10.00
C ARG A 46 -7.49 14.03 -9.61
N ASN A 47 -8.25 14.61 -10.54
CA ASN A 47 -9.08 15.78 -10.27
C ASN A 47 -10.22 15.47 -9.29
N TRP A 48 -10.71 14.23 -9.25
CA TRP A 48 -11.64 13.80 -8.22
C TRP A 48 -10.96 13.82 -6.84
N TYR A 49 -9.79 13.22 -6.67
CA TYR A 49 -9.07 13.24 -5.38
C TYR A 49 -8.75 14.67 -4.91
N LEU A 50 -8.31 15.56 -5.81
CA LEU A 50 -8.03 16.97 -5.49
C LEU A 50 -9.27 17.72 -4.99
N ARG A 51 -10.46 17.38 -5.49
CA ARG A 51 -11.74 17.97 -5.05
C ARG A 51 -12.30 17.35 -3.77
N HIS A 52 -11.73 16.25 -3.29
CA HIS A 52 -12.20 15.52 -2.10
C HIS A 52 -11.11 15.42 -1.01
N PRO A 53 -10.60 16.53 -0.48
CA PRO A 53 -9.53 16.52 0.51
C PRO A 53 -9.91 15.79 1.81
N LYS A 54 -11.18 15.87 2.23
CA LYS A 54 -11.70 15.12 3.40
C LYS A 54 -11.63 13.60 3.19
N TYR A 55 -11.93 13.13 1.98
CA TYR A 55 -11.79 11.72 1.63
C TYR A 55 -10.32 11.31 1.74
N LEU A 56 -9.42 12.09 1.12
CA LEU A 56 -7.99 11.78 1.10
C LEU A 56 -7.39 11.75 2.51
N ALA A 57 -7.76 12.72 3.37
CA ALA A 57 -7.33 12.74 4.77
C ALA A 57 -7.76 11.48 5.53
N ARG A 58 -9.01 11.02 5.32
CA ARG A 58 -9.51 9.78 5.93
C ARG A 58 -8.75 8.54 5.44
N VAL A 59 -8.45 8.45 4.14
CA VAL A 59 -7.66 7.33 3.60
C VAL A 59 -6.26 7.35 4.20
N ILE A 60 -5.58 8.50 4.21
CA ILE A 60 -4.22 8.63 4.75
C ILE A 60 -4.20 8.18 6.21
N HIS A 61 -5.17 8.63 7.01
CA HIS A 61 -5.31 8.21 8.40
C HIS A 61 -5.49 6.69 8.55
N ARG A 62 -6.34 6.07 7.71
CA ARG A 62 -6.53 4.61 7.69
C ARG A 62 -5.29 3.85 7.22
N ALA A 63 -4.49 4.44 6.35
CA ALA A 63 -3.28 3.83 5.82
C ALA A 63 -2.12 3.86 6.82
N THR A 64 -2.07 4.85 7.72
CA THR A 64 -0.98 5.05 8.70
C THR A 64 -0.50 3.77 9.40
N PRO A 65 -1.37 2.92 9.99
CA PRO A 65 -0.92 1.71 10.68
C PRO A 65 -0.36 0.61 9.77
N TYR A 66 -0.64 0.65 8.46
CA TYR A 66 -0.36 -0.47 7.55
C TYR A 66 0.70 -0.16 6.49
N LEU A 67 0.81 1.11 6.09
CA LEU A 67 1.57 1.49 4.91
C LEU A 67 3.06 1.15 5.03
N TYR A 68 3.65 1.32 6.22
CA TYR A 68 5.04 0.96 6.47
C TYR A 68 5.27 -0.54 6.25
N TYR A 69 4.46 -1.38 6.92
CA TYR A 69 4.53 -2.83 6.77
C TYR A 69 4.37 -3.27 5.31
N ILE A 70 3.33 -2.78 4.62
CA ILE A 70 3.07 -3.13 3.22
C ILE A 70 4.25 -2.70 2.33
N SER A 71 4.77 -1.48 2.51
CA SER A 71 5.91 -0.98 1.72
C SER A 71 7.16 -1.83 1.91
N GLU A 72 7.44 -2.28 3.13
CA GLU A 72 8.57 -3.16 3.43
C GLU A 72 8.38 -4.53 2.79
N GLU A 73 7.19 -5.12 2.86
CA GLU A 73 6.92 -6.42 2.26
C GLU A 73 7.04 -6.40 0.72
N ILE A 74 6.58 -5.34 0.08
CA ILE A 74 6.74 -5.14 -1.37
C ILE A 74 8.22 -4.94 -1.71
N LYS A 75 8.96 -4.16 -0.90
CA LYS A 75 10.38 -3.86 -1.11
C LYS A 75 11.24 -5.11 -1.00
N LYS A 76 11.01 -5.93 0.04
CA LYS A 76 11.67 -7.23 0.24
C LYS A 76 11.55 -8.16 -0.96
N ARG A 77 10.52 -7.97 -1.79
CA ARG A 77 10.22 -8.82 -2.96
C ARG A 77 10.56 -8.14 -4.29
N ASN A 78 11.25 -7.00 -4.25
CA ASN A 78 11.62 -6.20 -5.43
C ASN A 78 10.44 -5.91 -6.38
N MET A 79 9.28 -5.63 -5.79
CA MET A 79 8.08 -5.26 -6.54
C MET A 79 7.94 -3.74 -6.64
N PRO A 80 7.20 -3.21 -7.65
CA PRO A 80 6.95 -1.78 -7.77
C PRO A 80 6.30 -1.18 -6.50
N MET A 81 6.86 -0.09 -5.95
CA MET A 81 6.40 0.48 -4.68
C MET A 81 5.00 1.10 -4.72
N GLU A 82 4.53 1.50 -5.90
CA GLU A 82 3.17 1.99 -6.13
C GLU A 82 2.10 0.97 -5.75
N LEU A 83 2.43 -0.33 -5.75
CA LEU A 83 1.51 -1.39 -5.30
C LEU A 83 1.14 -1.25 -3.82
N ALA A 84 1.98 -0.59 -3.01
CA ALA A 84 1.68 -0.28 -1.62
C ALA A 84 0.46 0.65 -1.49
N LEU A 85 0.15 1.40 -2.55
CA LEU A 85 -0.96 2.34 -2.59
C LEU A 85 -2.25 1.71 -3.09
N LEU A 86 -2.21 0.54 -3.72
CA LEU A 86 -3.38 -0.11 -4.31
C LEU A 86 -4.60 -0.20 -3.36
N PRO A 87 -4.46 -0.45 -2.04
CA PRO A 87 -5.61 -0.45 -1.13
C PRO A 87 -6.43 0.86 -1.08
N ILE A 88 -5.90 1.99 -1.58
CA ILE A 88 -6.67 3.24 -1.71
C ILE A 88 -7.89 3.07 -2.63
N VAL A 89 -7.74 2.35 -3.75
CA VAL A 89 -8.81 2.17 -4.73
C VAL A 89 -9.69 0.98 -4.38
N GLU A 90 -9.17 0.00 -3.65
CA GLU A 90 -9.91 -1.21 -3.28
C GLU A 90 -10.85 -0.98 -2.08
N SER A 91 -10.34 -0.36 -1.02
CA SER A 91 -11.03 -0.33 0.29
C SER A 91 -10.88 0.99 1.03
N ALA A 92 -10.13 1.95 0.48
CA ALA A 92 -9.65 3.10 1.22
C ALA A 92 -8.89 2.71 2.51
N PHE A 93 -8.09 1.63 2.45
CA PHE A 93 -7.35 1.03 3.58
C PHE A 93 -8.24 0.57 4.75
N ASP A 94 -9.48 0.21 4.49
CA ASP A 94 -10.41 -0.27 5.52
C ASP A 94 -10.33 -1.80 5.68
N PRO A 95 -9.79 -2.33 6.80
CA PRO A 95 -9.66 -3.77 7.00
C PRO A 95 -11.01 -4.47 7.18
N PHE A 96 -12.08 -3.72 7.45
CA PHE A 96 -13.43 -4.25 7.57
C PHE A 96 -14.28 -3.99 6.32
N ALA A 97 -13.68 -3.44 5.25
CA ALA A 97 -14.36 -3.27 3.97
C ALA A 97 -14.99 -4.60 3.52
N TYR A 98 -16.23 -4.49 3.04
CA TYR A 98 -16.99 -5.60 2.53
C TYR A 98 -17.85 -5.13 1.35
N SER A 99 -17.72 -5.81 0.21
CA SER A 99 -18.48 -5.46 -1.00
C SER A 99 -19.69 -6.36 -1.21
N HIS A 100 -20.59 -5.91 -2.09
CA HIS A 100 -21.74 -6.72 -2.54
C HIS A 100 -21.31 -8.06 -3.16
N SER A 101 -20.16 -8.08 -3.83
CA SER A 101 -19.54 -9.28 -4.41
C SER A 101 -18.78 -10.14 -3.39
N ARG A 102 -18.99 -9.89 -2.09
CA ARG A 102 -18.36 -10.58 -0.96
C ARG A 102 -16.85 -10.39 -0.86
N ALA A 103 -16.27 -9.41 -1.55
CA ALA A 103 -14.87 -9.07 -1.38
C ALA A 103 -14.66 -8.46 0.02
N SER A 104 -13.54 -8.77 0.70
CA SER A 104 -13.29 -8.26 2.05
C SER A 104 -11.85 -7.87 2.31
N GLY A 105 -11.69 -6.95 3.27
CA GLY A 105 -10.41 -6.46 3.75
C GLY A 105 -9.79 -5.41 2.86
N ILE A 106 -8.57 -4.98 3.23
CA ILE A 106 -7.91 -3.85 2.57
C ILE A 106 -7.59 -4.12 1.10
N TRP A 107 -7.36 -5.40 0.75
CA TRP A 107 -7.05 -5.87 -0.60
C TRP A 107 -8.26 -6.40 -1.38
N GLN A 108 -9.47 -6.33 -0.79
CA GLN A 108 -10.72 -6.78 -1.41
C GLN A 108 -10.64 -8.19 -2.04
N PHE A 109 -10.15 -9.17 -1.28
CA PHE A 109 -10.19 -10.56 -1.73
C PHE A 109 -11.62 -11.09 -1.75
N ILE A 110 -12.06 -11.68 -2.87
CA ILE A 110 -13.24 -12.55 -2.88
C ILE A 110 -12.92 -13.89 -2.20
N PRO A 111 -13.90 -14.65 -1.69
CA PRO A 111 -13.65 -15.85 -0.90
C PRO A 111 -12.80 -16.90 -1.62
N SER A 112 -13.10 -17.18 -2.90
CA SER A 112 -12.40 -18.17 -3.72
C SER A 112 -10.93 -17.81 -3.92
N THR A 113 -10.65 -16.59 -4.38
CA THR A 113 -9.29 -16.08 -4.56
C THR A 113 -8.55 -16.04 -3.22
N GLY A 114 -9.18 -15.58 -2.14
CA GLY A 114 -8.57 -15.57 -0.82
C GLY A 114 -8.09 -16.97 -0.39
N LYS A 115 -8.93 -18.00 -0.55
CA LYS A 115 -8.55 -19.38 -0.24
C LYS A 115 -7.39 -19.87 -1.12
N ALA A 116 -7.45 -19.60 -2.42
CA ALA A 116 -6.39 -19.98 -3.36
C ALA A 116 -5.02 -19.39 -2.99
N TYR A 117 -4.99 -18.21 -2.37
CA TYR A 117 -3.77 -17.52 -1.92
C TYR A 117 -3.47 -17.68 -0.42
N GLY A 118 -4.09 -18.67 0.23
CA GLY A 118 -3.75 -19.09 1.60
C GLY A 118 -4.47 -18.32 2.71
N LEU A 119 -5.47 -17.50 2.39
CA LEU A 119 -6.27 -16.77 3.37
C LEU A 119 -7.30 -17.72 3.98
N LYS A 120 -6.98 -18.22 5.18
CA LYS A 120 -7.88 -19.07 5.96
C LYS A 120 -9.17 -18.33 6.26
N GLN A 121 -10.29 -19.03 6.09
CA GLN A 121 -11.63 -18.51 6.33
C GLN A 121 -12.42 -19.57 7.09
N ASN A 122 -12.85 -19.25 8.30
CA ASN A 122 -13.73 -20.07 9.13
C ASN A 122 -14.76 -19.16 9.82
N TRP A 123 -15.58 -19.73 10.71
CA TRP A 123 -16.69 -19.00 11.33
C TRP A 123 -16.26 -17.83 12.24
N TRP A 124 -15.03 -17.84 12.77
CA TRP A 124 -14.51 -16.82 13.71
C TRP A 124 -13.33 -16.02 13.14
N TYR A 125 -12.73 -16.47 12.05
CA TYR A 125 -11.55 -15.86 11.42
C TYR A 125 -11.72 -15.73 9.91
N ASP A 126 -11.55 -14.51 9.42
CA ASP A 126 -11.49 -14.20 8.00
C ASP A 126 -10.12 -13.57 7.67
N GLY A 127 -9.20 -14.38 7.17
CA GLY A 127 -7.83 -13.95 6.84
C GLY A 127 -7.75 -12.90 5.73
N ARG A 128 -8.86 -12.56 5.08
CA ARG A 128 -8.93 -11.42 4.17
C ARG A 128 -8.90 -10.09 4.90
N ARG A 129 -9.36 -10.06 6.15
CA ARG A 129 -9.36 -8.88 7.03
C ARG A 129 -8.08 -8.76 7.85
N ASP A 130 -7.32 -9.84 7.97
CA ASP A 130 -5.97 -9.83 8.55
C ASP A 130 -5.01 -9.14 7.57
N VAL A 131 -4.48 -7.98 7.94
CA VAL A 131 -3.61 -7.16 7.08
C VAL A 131 -2.32 -7.89 6.73
N VAL A 132 -1.73 -8.66 7.65
CA VAL A 132 -0.49 -9.39 7.42
C VAL A 132 -0.74 -10.51 6.41
N ALA A 133 -1.70 -11.39 6.70
CA ALA A 133 -2.03 -12.53 5.85
C ALA A 133 -2.52 -12.08 4.47
N SER A 134 -3.43 -11.10 4.43
CA SER A 134 -3.98 -10.59 3.16
C SER A 134 -2.92 -9.86 2.32
N THR A 135 -1.94 -9.19 2.92
CA THR A 135 -0.82 -8.58 2.18
C THR A 135 0.08 -9.65 1.56
N GLU A 136 0.40 -10.72 2.28
CA GLU A 136 1.14 -11.84 1.71
C GLU A 136 0.39 -12.49 0.53
N GLY A 137 -0.93 -12.68 0.70
CA GLY A 137 -1.81 -13.18 -0.36
C GLY A 137 -1.83 -12.24 -1.57
N ALA A 138 -1.97 -10.93 -1.35
CA ALA A 138 -2.00 -9.90 -2.40
C ALA A 138 -0.69 -9.90 -3.18
N ILE A 139 0.45 -9.96 -2.50
CA ILE A 139 1.75 -10.03 -3.14
C ILE A 139 1.87 -11.30 -4.00
N LYS A 140 1.47 -12.48 -3.49
CA LYS A 140 1.48 -13.71 -4.29
C LYS A 140 0.60 -13.56 -5.54
N TYR A 141 -0.57 -12.96 -5.41
CA TYR A 141 -1.49 -12.75 -6.52
C TYR A 141 -0.95 -11.76 -7.55
N LEU A 142 -0.40 -10.63 -7.12
CA LEU A 142 0.19 -9.62 -8.01
C LEU A 142 1.43 -10.16 -8.74
N LYS A 143 2.26 -10.96 -8.06
CA LYS A 143 3.39 -11.66 -8.70
C LYS A 143 2.92 -12.69 -9.72
N TYR A 144 1.79 -13.35 -9.47
CA TYR A 144 1.17 -14.24 -10.45
C TYR A 144 0.75 -13.42 -11.68
N LEU A 145 -0.05 -12.36 -11.51
CA LEU A 145 -0.53 -11.51 -12.62
C LEU A 145 0.58 -10.90 -13.48
N HIS A 146 1.69 -10.50 -12.87
CA HIS A 146 2.84 -9.94 -13.59
C HIS A 146 3.60 -10.98 -14.43
N LYS A 147 3.43 -12.27 -14.16
CA LYS A 147 4.10 -13.35 -14.91
C LYS A 147 3.29 -13.87 -16.11
N PHE A 148 2.06 -13.38 -16.29
CA PHE A 148 1.24 -13.67 -17.47
C PHE A 148 1.46 -12.65 -18.57
#